data_AF-A0A174J3U7-F1
#
_entry.id   AF-A0A174J3U7-F1
#
_cell.length_a   1.000
_cell.length_b   1.000
_cell.length_c   1.000
_cell.angle_alpha   90.00
_cell.angle_beta   90.00
_cell.angle_gamma   90.00
#
_symmetry.space_group_name_H-M   'P 1'
#
loop_
_entity.id
_entity.type
_entity.pdbx_description
1 polymer ?
#
loop_
_entity_poly.entity_id
_entity_poly.type
_entity_poly.pdbx_seq_one_letter_code
_entity_poly.pdbx_strand_id
1 'polypeptide(L)' 'MKFNKVNMGQYNMMKVKEVLKCSICNEDTNYVDYWNGNKFCSTECQEKYYKWMKTNKGSIA' A
#
# COMPACT_ATOMS: atom_id res chain seq x y z
N MET A 1 6.83 6.64 5.84
CA MET A 1 6.00 7.16 6.97
C MET A 1 4.78 6.26 7.15
N LYS A 2 4.34 5.95 8.38
CA LYS A 2 3.08 5.19 8.59
C LYS A 2 1.88 6.04 8.15
N PHE A 3 0.81 5.38 7.73
CA PHE A 3 -0.44 6.08 7.37
C PHE A 3 -1.10 6.69 8.61
N ASN A 4 -1.71 7.86 8.43
CA ASN A 4 -2.45 8.59 9.44
C ASN A 4 -3.73 9.16 8.84
N LYS A 5 -4.63 9.70 9.68
CA LYS A 5 -5.93 10.22 9.23
C LYS A 5 -5.82 11.29 8.13
N VAL A 6 -4.71 12.04 8.09
CA VAL A 6 -4.49 13.14 7.14
C VAL A 6 -4.06 12.62 5.77
N ASN A 7 -3.12 11.67 5.72
CA ASN A 7 -2.56 11.17 4.47
C ASN A 7 -3.34 9.99 3.87
N MET A 8 -4.20 9.32 4.64
CA MET A 8 -4.96 8.18 4.14
C MET A 8 -5.80 8.51 2.89
N GLY A 9 -6.43 9.69 2.86
CA GLY A 9 -7.20 10.11 1.68
C GLY A 9 -6.33 10.35 0.44
N GLN A 10 -5.14 10.93 0.62
CA GLN A 10 -4.20 11.18 -0.48
C GLN A 10 -3.67 9.88 -1.10
N TYR A 11 -3.53 8.84 -0.27
CA TYR A 11 -2.99 7.55 -0.66
C TYR A 11 -4.07 6.48 -0.89
N ASN A 12 -5.35 6.86 -0.93
CA ASN A 12 -6.49 5.95 -1.11
C ASN A 12 -6.50 4.77 -0.10
N MET A 13 -6.05 5.01 1.13
CA MET A 13 -5.97 3.98 2.16
C MET A 13 -7.22 3.96 3.02
N MET A 14 -7.72 2.77 3.29
CA MET A 14 -8.75 2.51 4.30
C MET A 14 -8.16 1.72 5.46
N LYS A 15 -8.64 2.02 6.69
CA LYS A 15 -8.24 1.27 7.88
C LYS A 15 -9.29 0.21 8.18
N VAL A 16 -8.86 -1.05 8.28
CA VAL A 16 -9.71 -2.20 8.62
C VAL A 16 -9.51 -2.62 10.07
N LYS A 17 -10.40 -3.50 10.58
CA LYS A 17 -10.29 -4.03 11.96
C LYS A 17 -9.29 -5.17 12.06
N GLU A 18 -9.08 -5.92 10.98
CA GLU A 18 -8.17 -7.06 10.96
C GLU A 18 -6.69 -6.64 10.95
N VAL A 19 -5.85 -7.50 11.53
CA VAL A 19 -4.39 -7.42 11.37
C VAL A 19 -4.01 -8.26 10.15
N LEU A 20 -3.46 -7.60 9.15
CA LEU A 20 -3.05 -8.16 7.87
C LEU A 20 -1.53 -8.03 7.73
N LYS A 21 -0.97 -8.67 6.69
CA LYS A 21 0.44 -8.55 6.34
C LYS A 21 0.64 -7.59 5.17
N CYS A 22 1.60 -6.68 5.31
CA CYS A 22 2.01 -5.76 4.26
C CYS A 22 2.54 -6.53 3.04
N SER A 23 2.05 -6.21 1.86
CA SER A 23 2.44 -6.85 0.59
C SER A 23 3.91 -6.63 0.19
N ILE A 24 4.64 -5.77 0.90
CA ILE A 24 6.01 -5.36 0.53
C ILE A 24 7.06 -5.82 1.53
N CYS A 25 6.83 -5.63 2.82
CA CYS A 25 7.79 -5.97 3.88
C CYS A 25 7.28 -7.05 4.84
N ASN A 26 6.07 -7.57 4.64
CA ASN A 26 5.45 -8.58 5.50
C ASN A 26 5.25 -8.18 6.98
N GLU A 27 5.38 -6.88 7.30
CA GLU A 27 5.01 -6.34 8.62
C GLU A 27 3.50 -6.32 8.81
N ASP A 28 3.07 -6.28 10.07
CA ASP A 28 1.66 -6.14 10.42
C ASP A 28 1.11 -4.77 10.01
N THR A 29 -0.07 -4.77 9.40
CA THR A 29 -0.80 -3.58 8.99
C THR A 29 -2.30 -3.78 9.13
N ASN A 30 -3.03 -2.68 9.29
CA ASN A 30 -4.48 -2.64 9.20
C ASN A 30 -4.92 -1.64 8.12
N TYR A 31 -4.02 -1.30 7.18
CA TYR A 31 -4.31 -0.41 6.07
C TYR A 31 -4.38 -1.19 4.76
N VAL A 32 -5.47 -0.96 4.03
CA VAL A 32 -5.74 -1.55 2.72
C VAL A 32 -5.89 -0.42 1.70
N ASP A 33 -5.25 -0.55 0.55
CA ASP A 33 -5.41 0.35 -0.58
C ASP A 33 -6.76 0.05 -1.24
N TYR A 34 -7.63 1.07 -1.29
CA TYR A 34 -9.00 0.95 -1.78
C TYR A 34 -9.05 0.61 -3.29
N TRP A 35 -8.05 1.00 -4.08
CA TRP A 35 -8.09 0.81 -5.53
C TRP A 35 -7.70 -0.59 -5.98
N ASN A 36 -6.78 -1.23 -5.26
CA ASN A 36 -6.19 -2.50 -5.69
C ASN A 36 -6.28 -3.62 -4.64
N GLY A 37 -6.78 -3.34 -3.43
CA GLY A 37 -6.91 -4.31 -2.34
C GLY A 37 -5.59 -4.76 -1.71
N ASN A 38 -4.46 -4.14 -2.08
CA ASN A 38 -3.17 -4.43 -1.49
C ASN A 38 -3.08 -3.86 -0.07
N LYS A 39 -2.20 -4.46 0.72
CA LYS A 39 -2.00 -4.10 2.13
C LYS A 39 -0.66 -3.41 2.26
N PHE A 40 -0.63 -2.21 2.83
CA PHE A 40 0.61 -1.46 3.00
C PHE A 40 0.75 -1.00 4.45
N CYS A 41 1.92 -1.15 5.07
CA CYS A 41 2.16 -0.63 6.42
C CYS A 41 2.54 0.86 6.44
N SER A 42 2.94 1.41 5.29
CA SER A 42 3.47 2.76 5.16
C SER A 42 3.34 3.32 3.74
N THR A 43 3.39 4.64 3.62
CA THR A 43 3.44 5.36 2.34
C THR A 43 4.62 4.89 1.48
N GLU A 44 5.76 4.62 2.11
CA GLU A 44 6.97 4.15 1.43
C GLU A 44 6.76 2.77 0.78
N CYS A 45 6.08 1.85 1.46
CA CYS A 45 5.77 0.53 0.89
C CYS A 45 4.83 0.66 -0.32
N GLN A 46 3.81 1.51 -0.22
CA GLN A 46 2.90 1.77 -1.33
C GLN A 46 3.64 2.42 -2.52
N GLU A 47 4.50 3.41 -2.27
CA GLU A 47 5.32 4.01 -3.32
C GLU A 47 6.26 3.01 -3.98
N LYS A 48 6.89 2.10 -3.21
CA LYS A 48 7.70 1.00 -3.77
C LYS A 48 6.88 0.12 -4.69
N TYR A 49 5.66 -0.26 -4.29
CA TYR A 49 4.74 -1.04 -5.12
C TYR A 49 4.40 -0.33 -6.43
N TYR A 50 3.97 0.93 -6.37
CA TYR A 50 3.59 1.67 -7.59
C TYR A 50 4.78 2.00 -8.49
N LYS A 51 5.97 2.23 -7.92
CA LYS A 51 7.22 2.34 -8.70
C LYS A 51 7.52 1.03 -9.42
N TRP A 52 7.47 -0.10 -8.71
CA TRP A 52 7.67 -1.42 -9.31
C TRP A 52 6.64 -1.69 -10.41
N MET A 53 5.35 -1.43 -10.17
CA MET A 53 4.30 -1.56 -11.18
C MET A 53 4.55 -0.67 -12.41
N LYS A 54 4.99 0.58 -12.21
CA LYS A 54 5.32 1.49 -13.31
C LYS A 54 6.49 1.00 -14.13
N THR A 55 7.55 0.48 -13.49
CA THR A 55 8.71 -0.09 -14.16
C THR A 55 8.36 -1.36 -14.93
N ASN A 56 7.53 -2.24 -14.36
CA ASN A 56 7.19 -3.54 -14.97
C ASN A 56 6.01 -3.46 -15.96
N LYS A 57 5.21 -2.40 -15.95
CA LYS A 57 4.19 -2.15 -16.99
C LYS A 57 4.78 -1.99 -18.41
N GLY A 58 6.08 -1.70 -18.52
CA GLY A 58 6.81 -1.71 -19.80
C GLY A 58 7.50 -3.05 -20.13
N SER A 59 7.45 -4.04 -19.23
CA SER A 59 8.09 -5.36 -19.41
C SER A 59 7.12 -6.51 -19.59
N ILE A 60 5.81 -6.23 -19.62
CA ILE A 60 4.82 -7.17 -20.14
C ILE A 60 4.65 -6.82 -21.61
N ALA A 61 5.60 -7.30 -22.41
CA ALA A 61 5.50 -7.41 -23.86
C ALA A 61 4.95 -8.80 -24.21
#